data_AF-A0A8T3P8X3-F1
#
_entry.id   AF-A0A8T3P8X3-F1
#
_cell.length_a   1.000
_cell.length_b   1.000
_cell.length_c   1.000
_cell.angle_alpha   90.00
_cell.angle_beta   90.00
_cell.angle_gamma   90.00
#
_symmetry.space_group_name_H-M   'P 1'
#
loop_
_entity.id
_entity.type
_entity.pdbx_description
1 polymer ?
#
loop_
_entity_poly.entity_id
_entity_poly.type
_entity_poly.pdbx_seq_one_letter_code
_entity_poly.pdbx_strand_id
1 'polypeptide(L)' 'VRKLGKLPAETITVEYALEYGSNTLEIHRDAIRPGEKVLIVDDLLATGGTVKGTIELIERLKDRQVHSVIQY' A
#
# COMPACT_ATOMS: atom_id res chain seq x y z
N VAL A 1 2.01 3.85 3.93
CA VAL A 1 2.56 3.74 2.55
C VAL A 1 2.96 5.13 2.06
N ARG A 2 4.00 5.26 1.23
CA ARG A 2 4.45 6.55 0.66
C ARG A 2 4.76 6.40 -0.83
N LYS A 3 4.95 7.52 -1.54
CA LYS A 3 5.54 7.53 -2.90
C LYS A 3 7.02 7.16 -2.82
N LEU A 4 7.57 6.61 -3.91
CA LEU A 4 8.96 6.20 -4.02
C LEU A 4 9.97 7.25 -3.50
N GLY A 5 10.95 6.79 -2.71
CA GLY A 5 12.07 7.60 -2.21
C GLY A 5 11.73 8.53 -1.05
N LYS A 6 10.61 8.31 -0.35
CA LYS A 6 10.20 9.09 0.83
C LYS A 6 10.42 8.37 2.15
N LEU A 7 10.69 7.07 2.11
CA LEU A 7 10.95 6.24 3.28
C LEU A 7 12.46 6.06 3.51
N PRO A 8 12.96 6.24 4.74
CA PRO A 8 14.40 6.25 5.03
C PRO A 8 15.05 4.85 5.16
N ALA A 9 14.26 3.79 5.35
CA ALA A 9 14.76 2.42 5.54
C ALA A 9 14.46 1.52 4.33
N GLU A 10 14.84 0.26 4.40
CA GLU A 10 14.60 -0.72 3.33
C GLU A 10 13.11 -0.88 3.04
N THR A 11 12.73 -0.77 1.76
CA THR A 11 11.34 -0.87 1.31
C THR A 11 11.08 -2.06 0.40
N ILE A 12 9.81 -2.41 0.25
CA ILE A 12 9.31 -3.04 -0.97
C ILE A 12 8.45 -2.03 -1.73
N THR A 13 8.34 -2.23 -3.04
CA THR A 13 7.66 -1.31 -3.95
C THR A 13 6.64 -2.04 -4.82
N VAL A 14 5.62 -1.29 -5.26
CA VAL A 14 4.66 -1.71 -6.28
C VAL A 14 4.41 -0.54 -7.23
N GLU A 15 4.34 -0.86 -8.50
CA GLU A 15 3.94 0.10 -9.53
C GLU A 15 2.47 -0.09 -9.87
N TYR A 16 1.75 1.01 -10.04
CA TYR A 16 0.34 0.98 -10.44
C TYR A 16 0.09 1.98 -11.55
N ALA A 17 -0.83 1.63 -12.44
CA ALA A 17 -1.19 2.46 -13.59
C ALA A 17 -2.05 3.66 -13.17
N LEU A 18 -1.84 4.78 -13.87
CA LEU A 18 -2.69 5.96 -13.86
C LEU A 18 -3.41 6.06 -15.22
N GLU A 19 -4.28 7.06 -15.39
CA GLU A 19 -4.85 7.37 -16.71
C GLU A 19 -3.75 7.71 -17.72
N TYR A 20 -2.73 8.43 -17.26
CA TYR A 20 -1.53 8.75 -18.04
C TYR A 20 -0.28 8.36 -17.25
N GLY A 21 0.32 7.24 -17.63
CA GLY A 21 1.56 6.74 -17.05
C GLY A 21 1.34 5.84 -15.84
N SER A 22 2.32 5.82 -14.95
CA SER A 22 2.35 4.98 -13.76
C SER A 22 2.97 5.72 -12.59
N ASN A 23 2.77 5.18 -11.40
CA ASN A 23 3.42 5.68 -10.19
C ASN A 23 3.80 4.51 -9.29
N THR A 24 4.69 4.75 -8.34
CA THR A 24 5.24 3.71 -7.47
C THR A 24 4.96 4.05 -6.01
N LEU A 25 4.38 3.07 -5.30
CA LEU A 25 4.22 3.10 -3.85
C LEU A 25 5.29 2.26 -3.17
N GLU A 26 5.65 2.65 -1.95
CA GLU A 26 6.60 1.96 -1.11
C GLU A 26 6.13 1.85 0.34
N ILE A 27 6.56 0.77 1.00
CA ILE A 27 6.38 0.52 2.44
C ILE A 27 7.67 -0.08 3.00
N HIS A 28 8.03 0.25 4.24
CA HIS A 28 9.16 -0.40 4.90
C HIS A 28 8.93 -1.91 5.04
N ARG A 29 9.99 -2.70 4.88
CA ARG A 29 9.92 -4.17 4.96
C ARG A 29 9.51 -4.71 6.32
N ASP A 30 9.78 -3.94 7.37
CA ASP A 30 9.50 -4.26 8.76
C ASP A 30 8.23 -3.57 9.30
N ALA A 31 7.48 -2.88 8.43
CA ALA A 31 6.32 -2.09 8.84
C ALA A 31 5.18 -2.92 9.46
N ILE A 32 5.13 -4.22 9.17
CA ILE A 32 4.04 -5.12 9.59
C ILE A 32 4.64 -6.42 10.11
N ARG A 33 4.25 -6.80 11.33
CA ARG A 33 4.69 -8.03 11.99
C ARG A 33 3.67 -9.16 11.79
N PRO A 34 4.11 -10.44 11.82
CA PRO A 34 3.19 -11.57 11.79
C PRO A 34 2.17 -11.49 12.93
N GLY A 35 0.89 -11.64 12.60
CA GLY A 35 -0.21 -11.60 13.57
C GLY A 35 -1.01 -10.30 13.55
N GLU A 36 -0.45 -9.22 13.02
CA GLU A 36 -1.11 -7.92 12.99
C GLU A 36 -2.26 -7.90 11.95
N LYS A 37 -3.37 -7.29 12.35
CA LYS A 37 -4.48 -6.97 11.45
C LYS A 37 -4.25 -5.58 10.87
N VAL A 38 -4.42 -5.45 9.56
CA VAL A 38 -4.14 -4.19 8.85
C VAL A 38 -5.45 -3.55 8.41
N LEU A 39 -5.61 -2.27 8.73
CA LEU A 39 -6.68 -1.41 8.28
C LEU A 39 -6.11 -0.36 7.33
N ILE A 40 -6.60 -0.31 6.09
CA ILE A 40 -6.28 0.78 5.16
C ILE A 40 -7.33 1.86 5.35
N VAL A 41 -6.90 3.10 5.58
CA VAL A 41 -7.74 4.30 5.68
C VAL A 41 -7.27 5.28 4.62
N ASP A 42 -8.21 5.78 3.84
CA ASP A 42 -8.00 6.79 2.80
C ASP A 42 -9.09 7.86 2.96
N ASP A 43 -8.77 9.10 2.64
CA ASP A 43 -9.71 10.24 2.76
C ASP A 43 -10.75 10.24 1.64
N LEU A 44 -10.34 9.86 0.42
CA LEU A 44 -11.22 9.77 -0.73
C LEU A 44 -10.82 8.60 -1.63
N LEU A 45 -11.77 7.71 -1.88
CA LEU A 45 -11.60 6.71 -2.92
C LEU A 45 -11.94 7.30 -4.30
N ALA A 46 -10.90 7.53 -5.11
CA ALA A 46 -11.05 7.86 -6.52
C ALA A 46 -11.07 6.58 -7.39
N THR A 47 -10.01 6.32 -8.17
CA THR A 47 -9.92 5.13 -9.05
C THR A 47 -9.58 3.84 -8.30
N GLY A 48 -9.23 3.93 -7.01
CA GLY A 48 -8.82 2.79 -6.19
C GLY A 48 -7.40 2.27 -6.45
N GLY A 49 -6.64 2.86 -7.39
CA GLY A 49 -5.28 2.43 -7.71
C GLY A 49 -4.33 2.41 -6.50
N THR A 50 -4.39 3.47 -5.67
CA THR A 50 -3.58 3.58 -4.45
C THR A 50 -3.93 2.51 -3.42
N VAL A 51 -5.22 2.25 -3.20
CA VAL A 51 -5.70 1.23 -2.26
C VAL A 51 -5.28 -0.16 -2.76
N LYS A 52 -5.46 -0.45 -4.05
CA LYS A 52 -5.06 -1.73 -4.65
C LYS A 52 -3.54 -1.96 -4.53
N GLY A 53 -2.73 -0.96 -4.86
CA GLY A 53 -1.28 -1.06 -4.68
C GLY A 53 -0.88 -1.25 -3.22
N THR A 54 -1.58 -0.58 -2.29
CA THR A 54 -1.35 -0.77 -0.85
C THR A 54 -1.68 -2.19 -0.39
N ILE A 55 -2.80 -2.77 -0.85
CA ILE A 55 -3.16 -4.17 -0.57
C ILE A 55 -2.07 -5.10 -1.08
N GLU A 56 -1.62 -4.94 -2.33
CA GLU A 56 -0.58 -5.80 -2.91
C GLU A 56 0.74 -5.72 -2.12
N LEU A 57 1.14 -4.53 -1.67
CA LEU A 57 2.32 -4.38 -0.79
C LEU A 57 2.14 -5.17 0.51
N ILE A 58 0.98 -5.08 1.15
CA ILE A 58 0.70 -5.78 2.41
C ILE A 58 0.69 -7.30 2.21
N GLU A 59 0.05 -7.78 1.14
CA GLU A 59 0.01 -9.20 0.77
C GLU A 59 1.43 -9.72 0.54
N ARG A 60 2.28 -8.99 -0.19
CA ARG A 60 3.68 -9.36 -0.44
C ARG A 60 4.56 -9.36 0.81
N LEU A 61 4.22 -8.57 1.83
CA LEU A 61 4.98 -8.61 3.08
C LEU A 61 4.76 -9.95 3.80
N LYS A 62 3.52 -10.47 3.87
CA LYS A 62 3.19 -11.56 4.81
C LYS A 62 2.00 -12.50 4.46
N ASP A 63 1.55 -12.64 3.20
CA ASP A 63 0.50 -13.60 2.79
C ASP A 63 -0.79 -13.53 3.65
N ARG A 64 -1.36 -12.33 3.82
CA ARG A 64 -2.50 -12.12 4.74
C ARG A 64 -3.70 -11.44 4.11
N GLN A 65 -4.85 -11.70 4.72
CA GLN A 65 -6.13 -11.07 4.43
C GLN A 65 -6.16 -9.63 4.97
N VAL A 66 -6.26 -8.67 4.06
CA VAL A 66 -6.35 -7.23 4.36
C VAL A 66 -7.82 -6.84 4.48
N HIS A 67 -8.18 -6.11 5.55
CA HIS A 67 -9.51 -5.52 5.68
C HIS A 67 -9.40 -4.04 5.31
N SER A 68 -10.05 -3.63 4.22
CA SER A 68 -10.10 -2.23 3.78
C SER A 68 -11.39 -1.57 4.25
N VAL A 69 -11.28 -0.40 4.89
CA VAL A 69 -12.43 0.45 5.20
C VAL A 69 -12.17 1.82 4.63
N ILE A 70 -13.06 2.28 3.76
CA ILE A 70 -12.97 3.58 3.11
C ILE A 70 -13.95 4.49 3.85
N GLN A 71 -13.47 5.60 4.39
CA GLN A 71 -14.30 6.62 5.01
C GLN A 71 -14.55 7.74 3.99
N TYR A 72 -15.76 8.29 4.00
CA TYR A 72 -16.20 9.38 3.11
C TYR A 72 -16.08 10.73 3.81
#